data_AF-A0AA37LUH6-F1
#
_entry.id   AF-A0AA37LUH6-F1
#
_cell.length_a   1.000
_cell.length_b   1.000
_cell.length_c   1.000
_cell.angle_alpha   90.00
_cell.angle_beta   90.00
_cell.angle_gamma   90.00
#
_symmetry.space_group_name_H-M   'P 1'
#
loop_
_entity.id
_entity.type
_entity.pdbx_description
1 polymer ?
#
loop_
_entity_poly.entity_id
_entity_poly.type
_entity_poly.pdbx_seq_one_letter_code
_entity_poly.pdbx_strand_id
1 'polypeptide(L)'
;MTSHPEWNRNTSALEVARVFSERIKGRNVVITGIAPNGVGEATALAFASQDPGILILVSRTAEKLKKTAEMIMELYPRVNVNTMVMDLSSQAAIRKTAEEITQSVNKIDILINNAGVNSHHHKWTEEKIEYQFGVNHLGPFLLTNLLMPLILKAAEESTPGATRIITLTSLAHRLSPVRFTDYNFEGKPLLKEEEPIL
;
A
#
# COMPACT_ATOMS: atom_id res chain seq x y z
N MET A 1 -9.28 4.85 21.80
CA MET A 1 -8.62 5.97 22.51
C MET A 1 -7.26 6.13 21.84
N THR A 2 -6.98 7.25 21.17
CA THR A 2 -5.62 7.53 20.66
C THR A 2 -4.71 7.79 21.87
N SER A 3 -3.44 7.41 21.79
CA SER A 3 -2.45 7.69 22.85
C SER A 3 -2.13 9.18 23.01
N HIS A 4 -2.69 10.02 22.12
CA HIS A 4 -2.52 11.46 22.03
C HIS A 4 -3.90 12.14 21.94
N PRO A 5 -4.47 12.64 23.05
CA PRO A 5 -5.78 13.28 23.08
C PRO A 5 -5.80 14.67 22.42
N GLU A 6 -4.64 15.29 22.23
CA GLU A 6 -4.46 16.58 21.57
C GLU A 6 -4.62 16.52 20.05
N TRP A 7 -4.51 15.32 19.46
CA TRP A 7 -4.62 15.14 18.01
C TRP A 7 -6.05 15.30 17.52
N ASN A 8 -6.17 15.97 16.38
CA ASN A 8 -7.43 16.27 15.74
C ASN A 8 -7.27 16.23 14.21
N ARG A 9 -8.33 16.60 13.47
CA ARG A 9 -8.34 16.58 11.99
C ARG A 9 -7.28 17.45 11.31
N ASN A 10 -6.67 18.40 12.04
CA ASN A 10 -5.62 19.26 11.53
C ASN A 10 -4.21 18.74 11.85
N THR A 11 -4.08 17.68 12.66
CA THR A 11 -2.79 17.07 12.95
C THR A 11 -2.26 16.39 11.68
N SER A 12 -1.12 16.88 11.21
CA SER A 12 -0.49 16.43 9.98
C SER A 12 0.21 15.08 10.15
N ALA A 13 0.38 14.36 9.03
CA ALA A 13 1.16 13.12 9.02
C ALA A 13 2.63 13.35 9.46
N LEU A 14 3.20 14.53 9.17
CA LEU A 14 4.55 14.91 9.61
C LEU A 14 4.64 15.04 11.13
N GLU A 15 3.64 15.64 11.77
CA GLU A 15 3.58 15.76 13.23
C GLU A 15 3.49 14.39 13.90
N VAL A 16 2.62 13.51 13.38
CA VAL A 16 2.47 12.14 13.90
C VAL A 16 3.75 11.33 13.70
N ALA A 17 4.36 11.41 12.52
CA ALA A 17 5.59 10.69 12.21
C ALA A 17 6.75 11.11 13.12
N ARG A 18 6.85 12.40 13.44
CA ARG A 18 7.86 12.91 14.39
C ARG A 18 7.69 12.33 15.80
N VAL A 19 6.46 12.18 16.28
CA VAL A 19 6.19 11.59 17.61
C VAL A 19 6.56 10.11 17.66
N PHE A 20 6.39 9.39 16.55
CA PHE A 20 6.73 7.98 16.42
C PHE A 20 7.98 7.72 15.56
N SER A 21 8.96 8.63 15.58
CA SER A 21 10.16 8.56 14.73
C SER A 21 10.88 7.22 14.82
N GLU A 22 11.00 6.66 16.03
CA GLU A 22 11.66 5.38 16.30
C GLU A 22 10.93 4.17 15.68
N ARG A 23 9.68 4.33 15.24
CA ARG A 23 8.94 3.31 14.49
C ARG A 23 9.27 3.32 13.00
N ILE A 24 9.91 4.36 12.49
CA ILE A 24 10.19 4.58 11.05
C ILE A 24 11.70 4.58 10.79
N LYS A 25 12.49 5.18 11.69
CA LYS A 25 13.93 5.35 11.53
C LYS A 25 14.64 4.03 11.23
N GLY A 26 15.44 4.03 10.16
CA GLY A 26 16.19 2.86 9.71
C GLY A 26 15.35 1.69 9.16
N ARG A 27 14.02 1.86 9.00
CA ARG A 27 13.13 0.80 8.50
C ARG A 27 13.07 0.77 6.97
N ASN A 28 12.97 -0.43 6.41
CA ASN A 28 12.72 -0.65 4.99
C ASN A 28 11.21 -0.63 4.74
N VAL A 29 10.74 0.35 3.96
CA VAL A 29 9.30 0.58 3.76
C VAL A 29 8.94 0.49 2.29
N VAL A 30 7.90 -0.27 1.99
CA VAL A 30 7.29 -0.37 0.66
C VAL A 30 5.92 0.29 0.69
N ILE A 31 5.66 1.23 -0.21
CA ILE A 31 4.38 1.95 -0.30
C ILE A 31 3.84 1.84 -1.72
N THR A 32 2.67 1.22 -1.89
CA THR A 32 1.99 1.16 -3.19
C THR A 32 1.05 2.34 -3.37
N GLY A 33 0.77 2.73 -4.62
CA GLY A 33 -0.25 3.74 -4.94
C GLY A 33 0.24 5.18 -4.78
N ILE A 34 1.52 5.43 -5.07
CA ILE A 34 2.09 6.78 -5.05
C ILE A 34 1.45 7.64 -6.14
N ALA A 35 0.90 8.76 -5.73
CA ALA A 35 0.29 9.77 -6.59
C ALA A 35 0.39 11.15 -5.93
N PRO A 36 0.66 12.22 -6.70
CA PRO A 36 0.70 13.58 -6.18
C PRO A 36 -0.61 13.98 -5.51
N ASN A 37 -0.51 14.69 -4.38
CA ASN A 37 -1.61 15.10 -3.51
C ASN A 37 -2.44 13.94 -2.93
N GLY A 38 -1.94 12.70 -3.04
CA GLY A 38 -2.59 11.49 -2.54
C GLY A 38 -2.08 11.06 -1.16
N VAL A 39 -2.81 10.14 -0.53
CA VAL A 39 -2.44 9.55 0.78
C VAL A 39 -1.06 8.87 0.71
N GLY A 40 -0.76 8.20 -0.41
CA GLY A 40 0.55 7.55 -0.61
C GLY A 40 1.72 8.53 -0.61
N GLU A 41 1.60 9.68 -1.29
CA GLU A 41 2.65 10.73 -1.28
C GLU A 41 2.80 11.35 0.11
N ALA A 42 1.69 11.72 0.76
CA ALA A 42 1.73 12.28 2.11
C ALA A 42 2.38 11.32 3.12
N THR A 43 2.09 10.02 3.00
CA THR A 43 2.71 8.97 3.83
C THR A 43 4.20 8.85 3.53
N ALA A 44 4.60 8.84 2.25
CA ALA A 44 6.00 8.76 1.85
C ALA A 44 6.82 9.96 2.35
N LEU A 45 6.30 11.18 2.25
CA LEU A 45 6.92 12.39 2.78
C LEU A 45 7.06 12.34 4.31
N ALA A 46 5.99 11.93 5.01
CA ALA A 46 6.02 11.79 6.45
C ALA A 46 7.08 10.77 6.90
N PHE A 47 7.19 9.64 6.20
CA PHE A 47 8.17 8.62 6.51
C PHE A 47 9.59 9.08 6.18
N ALA A 48 9.80 9.71 5.02
CA ALA A 48 11.09 10.26 4.62
C ALA A 48 11.65 11.25 5.65
N SER A 49 10.78 12.07 6.26
CA SER A 49 11.18 13.03 7.29
C SER A 49 11.77 12.41 8.56
N GLN A 50 11.70 11.09 8.72
CA GLN A 50 12.14 10.34 9.91
C GLN A 50 13.31 9.38 9.62
N ASP A 51 14.09 9.63 8.56
CA ASP A 51 15.29 8.86 8.18
C ASP A 51 15.06 7.32 8.10
N PRO A 52 14.14 6.84 7.24
CA PRO A 52 13.95 5.42 7.00
C PRO A 52 15.20 4.82 6.33
N GLY A 53 15.39 3.50 6.43
CA GLY A 53 16.52 2.82 5.80
C GLY A 53 16.44 2.88 4.27
N ILE A 54 15.25 2.59 3.74
CA ILE A 54 14.91 2.76 2.33
C ILE A 54 13.40 2.95 2.17
N LEU A 55 13.00 3.81 1.24
CA LEU A 55 11.63 3.94 0.76
C LEU A 55 11.49 3.38 -0.65
N ILE A 56 10.74 2.30 -0.81
CA ILE A 56 10.37 1.75 -2.11
C ILE A 56 8.97 2.26 -2.47
N LEU A 57 8.93 3.19 -3.41
CA LEU A 57 7.74 3.84 -3.92
C LEU A 57 7.22 3.06 -5.13
N VAL A 58 5.97 2.60 -5.06
CA VAL A 58 5.38 1.75 -6.11
C VAL A 58 4.11 2.38 -6.66
N SER A 59 4.00 2.49 -7.98
CA SER A 59 2.81 3.02 -8.65
C SER A 59 2.79 2.60 -10.12
N ARG A 60 1.66 2.79 -10.78
CA ARG A 60 1.47 2.50 -12.21
C ARG A 60 2.09 3.52 -13.13
N THR A 61 2.25 4.74 -12.63
CA THR A 61 2.65 5.88 -13.45
C THR A 61 4.06 6.31 -13.07
N ALA A 62 5.04 6.05 -13.95
CA ALA A 62 6.44 6.39 -13.73
C ALA A 62 6.65 7.88 -13.43
N GLU A 63 5.93 8.77 -14.11
CA GLU A 63 6.01 10.22 -13.90
C GLU A 63 5.59 10.63 -12.48
N LYS A 64 4.53 10.02 -11.94
CA LYS A 64 4.06 10.28 -10.57
C LYS A 64 5.09 9.84 -9.54
N LEU A 65 5.71 8.67 -9.75
CA LEU A 65 6.80 8.19 -8.90
C LEU A 65 7.99 9.13 -8.93
N LYS A 66 8.43 9.52 -10.13
CA LYS A 66 9.56 10.43 -10.32
C LYS A 66 9.32 11.74 -9.57
N LYS A 67 8.16 12.35 -9.75
CA LYS A 67 7.82 13.63 -9.08
C LYS A 67 7.89 13.53 -7.55
N THR A 68 7.29 12.49 -6.96
CA THR A 68 7.31 12.31 -5.51
C THR A 68 8.73 11.96 -5.01
N ALA A 69 9.48 11.13 -5.74
CA ALA A 69 10.86 10.79 -5.37
C ALA A 69 11.79 12.01 -5.41
N GLU A 70 11.71 12.84 -6.46
CA GLU A 70 12.48 14.08 -6.59
C GLU A 70 12.17 15.03 -5.44
N MET A 71 10.89 15.21 -5.09
CA MET A 71 10.48 16.04 -3.95
C MET A 71 11.05 15.50 -2.62
N ILE A 72 11.02 14.19 -2.40
CA ILE A 72 11.60 13.58 -1.20
C ILE A 72 13.11 13.80 -1.16
N MET A 73 13.82 13.60 -2.26
CA MET A 73 15.27 13.78 -2.33
C MET A 73 15.69 15.25 -2.18
N GLU A 74 14.86 16.20 -2.63
CA GLU A 74 15.08 17.63 -2.43
C GLU A 74 14.94 18.02 -0.96
N LEU A 75 13.87 17.56 -0.30
CA LEU A 75 13.58 17.88 1.10
C LEU A 75 14.46 17.09 2.09
N TYR A 76 14.81 15.85 1.75
CA TYR A 76 15.53 14.92 2.61
C TYR A 76 16.66 14.20 1.84
N PRO A 77 17.77 14.90 1.52
CA PRO A 77 18.82 14.40 0.61
C PRO A 77 19.56 13.13 1.05
N ARG A 78 19.40 12.70 2.32
CA ARG A 78 20.00 11.47 2.85
C ARG A 78 19.09 10.25 2.72
N VAL A 79 17.83 10.43 2.36
CA VAL A 79 16.86 9.35 2.28
C VAL A 79 17.11 8.53 1.02
N ASN A 80 17.27 7.22 1.19
CA ASN A 80 17.38 6.30 0.08
C ASN A 80 15.98 6.01 -0.49
N VAL A 81 15.72 6.43 -1.73
CA VAL A 81 14.43 6.28 -2.41
C VAL A 81 14.60 5.43 -3.67
N ASN A 82 13.87 4.32 -3.73
CA ASN A 82 13.71 3.51 -4.94
C ASN A 82 12.30 3.66 -5.49
N THR A 83 12.16 3.67 -6.81
CA THR A 83 10.86 3.70 -7.48
C THR A 83 10.67 2.46 -8.33
N MET A 84 9.49 1.85 -8.27
CA MET A 84 9.14 0.68 -9.09
C MET A 84 7.78 0.88 -9.76
N VAL A 85 7.71 0.58 -11.06
CA VAL A 85 6.47 0.68 -11.83
C VAL A 85 5.73 -0.64 -11.77
N MET A 86 4.51 -0.64 -11.24
CA MET A 86 3.70 -1.85 -11.10
C MET A 86 2.22 -1.55 -11.28
N ASP A 87 1.56 -2.33 -12.14
CA ASP A 87 0.10 -2.37 -12.23
C ASP A 87 -0.48 -3.54 -11.45
N LEU A 88 -1.27 -3.22 -10.43
CA LEU A 88 -1.98 -4.19 -9.61
C LEU A 88 -3.08 -4.94 -10.37
N SER A 89 -3.47 -4.49 -11.58
CA SER A 89 -4.37 -5.27 -12.44
C SER A 89 -3.65 -6.32 -13.29
N SER A 90 -2.34 -6.52 -13.14
CA SER A 90 -1.59 -7.56 -13.86
C SER A 90 -0.79 -8.41 -12.87
N GLN A 91 -1.14 -9.69 -12.76
CA GLN A 91 -0.45 -10.62 -11.87
C GLN A 91 1.00 -10.84 -12.31
N ALA A 92 1.27 -10.76 -13.61
CA ALA A 92 2.63 -10.83 -14.16
C ALA A 92 3.47 -9.63 -13.69
N ALA A 93 2.90 -8.41 -13.75
CA ALA A 93 3.57 -7.21 -13.25
C ALA A 93 3.84 -7.31 -11.74
N ILE A 94 2.88 -7.81 -10.96
CA ILE A 94 3.05 -8.00 -9.51
C ILE A 94 4.20 -8.95 -9.19
N ARG A 95 4.28 -10.09 -9.87
CA ARG A 95 5.35 -11.09 -9.67
C ARG A 95 6.72 -10.50 -10.01
N LYS A 96 6.82 -9.84 -11.16
CA LYS A 96 8.06 -9.18 -11.59
C LYS A 96 8.52 -8.13 -10.56
N THR A 97 7.63 -7.25 -10.12
CA THR A 97 7.98 -6.22 -9.12
C THR A 97 8.34 -6.85 -7.77
N ALA A 98 7.67 -7.93 -7.35
CA ALA A 98 8.06 -8.64 -6.12
C ALA A 98 9.49 -9.20 -6.21
N GLU A 99 9.87 -9.79 -7.35
CA GLU A 99 11.24 -10.25 -7.60
C GLU A 99 12.24 -9.08 -7.53
N GLU A 100 11.95 -7.95 -8.18
CA GLU A 100 12.77 -6.73 -8.12
C GLU A 100 12.95 -6.24 -6.67
N ILE A 101 11.87 -6.25 -5.86
CA ILE A 101 11.94 -5.90 -4.44
C ILE A 101 12.87 -6.86 -3.69
N THR A 102 12.72 -8.18 -3.88
CA THR A 102 13.56 -9.18 -3.21
C THR A 102 15.04 -9.10 -3.56
N GLN A 103 15.38 -8.57 -4.73
CA GLN A 103 16.76 -8.31 -5.12
C GLN A 103 17.30 -6.98 -4.53
N SER A 104 16.41 -6.02 -4.25
CA SER A 104 16.78 -4.68 -3.76
C SER A 104 16.99 -4.60 -2.26
N VAL A 105 16.33 -5.44 -1.45
CA VAL A 105 16.38 -5.41 0.01
C VAL A 105 16.39 -6.81 0.61
N ASN A 106 17.03 -6.95 1.77
CA ASN A 106 17.13 -8.22 2.48
C ASN A 106 15.97 -8.50 3.44
N LYS A 107 15.12 -7.50 3.73
CA LYS A 107 13.94 -7.55 4.60
C LYS A 107 13.01 -6.37 4.34
N ILE A 108 11.73 -6.49 4.74
CA ILE A 108 10.73 -5.42 4.69
C ILE A 108 10.12 -5.26 6.08
N ASP A 109 10.34 -4.10 6.70
CA ASP A 109 9.78 -3.81 8.02
C ASP A 109 8.32 -3.35 7.91
N ILE A 110 7.99 -2.57 6.88
CA ILE A 110 6.66 -1.97 6.72
C ILE A 110 6.20 -2.10 5.27
N LEU A 111 5.08 -2.79 5.04
CA LEU A 111 4.38 -2.82 3.77
C LEU A 111 3.09 -2.02 3.87
N ILE A 112 2.91 -1.02 3.01
CA ILE A 112 1.70 -0.19 2.93
C ILE A 112 1.02 -0.46 1.58
N ASN A 113 -0.03 -1.29 1.62
CA ASN A 113 -0.95 -1.51 0.52
C ASN A 113 -1.92 -0.32 0.43
N ASN A 114 -1.47 0.79 -0.18
CA ASN A 114 -2.25 2.02 -0.36
C ASN A 114 -2.90 2.12 -1.75
N ALA A 115 -2.37 1.45 -2.77
CA ALA A 115 -2.96 1.47 -4.11
C ALA A 115 -4.38 0.91 -4.11
N GLY A 116 -5.28 1.62 -4.81
CA GLY A 116 -6.64 1.19 -5.06
C GLY A 116 -7.29 2.03 -6.16
N VAL A 117 -8.42 1.55 -6.66
CA VAL A 117 -9.27 2.21 -7.65
C VAL A 117 -10.71 2.25 -7.17
N ASN A 118 -11.44 3.26 -7.62
CA ASN A 118 -12.90 3.30 -7.53
C ASN A 118 -13.40 3.39 -8.97
N SER A 119 -13.90 2.27 -9.51
CA SER A 119 -14.34 2.20 -10.91
C SER A 119 -15.84 1.97 -10.98
N HIS A 120 -16.54 2.84 -11.71
CA HIS A 120 -17.98 2.72 -11.98
C HIS A 120 -18.27 1.96 -13.28
N HIS A 121 -17.24 1.52 -14.00
CA HIS A 121 -17.37 0.80 -15.26
C HIS A 121 -16.95 -0.65 -15.07
N HIS A 122 -17.84 -1.57 -15.44
CA HIS A 122 -17.51 -3.00 -15.45
C HIS A 122 -16.47 -3.26 -16.54
N LYS A 123 -15.32 -3.74 -16.11
CA LYS A 123 -14.22 -4.15 -16.96
C LYS A 123 -13.41 -5.23 -16.24
N TRP A 124 -12.52 -5.88 -16.98
CA TRP A 124 -11.73 -6.99 -16.48
C TRP A 124 -10.24 -6.69 -16.49
N THR A 125 -9.51 -7.38 -15.63
CA THR A 125 -8.05 -7.54 -15.75
C THR A 125 -7.72 -8.47 -16.92
N GLU A 126 -6.43 -8.59 -17.25
CA GLU A 126 -5.96 -9.52 -18.29
C GLU A 126 -6.34 -10.98 -17.96
N GLU A 127 -6.37 -11.32 -16.67
CA GLU A 127 -6.77 -12.63 -16.15
C GLU A 127 -8.29 -12.82 -16.07
N LYS A 128 -9.08 -11.91 -16.66
CA LYS A 128 -10.56 -11.96 -16.69
C LYS A 128 -11.21 -11.88 -15.30
N ILE A 129 -10.62 -11.12 -14.41
CA ILE A 129 -11.16 -10.83 -13.08
C ILE A 129 -11.80 -9.44 -13.11
N GLU A 130 -12.91 -9.23 -12.43
CA GLU A 130 -13.48 -7.89 -12.25
C GLU A 130 -12.40 -6.92 -11.74
N TYR A 131 -12.27 -5.80 -12.42
CA TYR A 131 -11.11 -4.92 -12.28
C TYR A 131 -10.92 -4.34 -10.89
N GLN A 132 -11.99 -3.90 -10.22
CA GLN A 132 -11.89 -3.35 -8.87
C GLN A 132 -11.50 -4.43 -7.85
N PHE A 133 -12.07 -5.63 -7.94
CA PHE A 133 -11.72 -6.79 -7.12
C PHE A 133 -10.28 -7.23 -7.38
N GLY A 134 -9.87 -7.29 -8.64
CA GLY A 134 -8.50 -7.57 -9.06
C GLY A 134 -7.50 -6.58 -8.46
N VAL A 135 -7.74 -5.27 -8.61
CA VAL A 135 -6.81 -4.23 -8.16
C VAL A 135 -6.83 -4.01 -6.64
N ASN A 136 -7.99 -3.98 -6.01
CA ASN A 136 -8.12 -3.58 -4.60
C ASN A 136 -7.95 -4.75 -3.63
N HIS A 137 -8.15 -5.99 -4.09
CA HIS A 137 -8.10 -7.17 -3.23
C HIS A 137 -7.02 -8.16 -3.67
N LEU A 138 -7.15 -8.75 -4.87
CA LEU A 138 -6.25 -9.82 -5.30
C LEU A 138 -4.83 -9.34 -5.55
N GLY A 139 -4.65 -8.14 -6.09
CA GLY A 139 -3.33 -7.56 -6.34
C GLY A 139 -2.52 -7.38 -5.05
N PRO A 140 -3.00 -6.62 -4.06
CA PRO A 140 -2.35 -6.47 -2.76
C PRO A 140 -2.17 -7.80 -2.02
N PHE A 141 -3.14 -8.72 -2.13
CA PHE A 141 -3.01 -10.06 -1.58
C PHE A 141 -1.84 -10.82 -2.20
N LEU A 142 -1.76 -10.88 -3.53
CA LEU A 142 -0.67 -11.56 -4.24
C LEU A 142 0.69 -10.93 -3.91
N LEU A 143 0.80 -9.59 -3.97
CA LEU A 143 2.02 -8.87 -3.64
C LEU A 143 2.47 -9.20 -2.21
N THR A 144 1.55 -9.12 -1.24
CA THR A 144 1.86 -9.40 0.17
C THR A 144 2.38 -10.82 0.34
N ASN A 145 1.72 -11.83 -0.25
CA ASN A 145 2.16 -13.22 -0.19
C ASN A 145 3.57 -13.43 -0.76
N LEU A 146 3.87 -12.82 -1.90
CA LEU A 146 5.19 -12.91 -2.53
C LEU A 146 6.30 -12.26 -1.68
N LEU A 147 5.96 -11.20 -0.93
CA LEU A 147 6.90 -10.49 -0.06
C LEU A 147 6.98 -11.06 1.36
N MET A 148 6.14 -12.04 1.73
CA MET A 148 6.12 -12.63 3.08
C MET A 148 7.50 -13.12 3.56
N PRO A 149 8.37 -13.75 2.75
CA PRO A 149 9.69 -14.15 3.22
C PRO A 149 10.53 -12.99 3.78
N LEU A 150 10.49 -11.82 3.13
CA LEU A 150 11.21 -10.61 3.59
C LEU A 150 10.58 -10.00 4.84
N ILE A 151 9.25 -10.07 4.95
CA ILE A 151 8.48 -9.54 6.08
C ILE A 151 8.71 -10.41 7.32
N LEU A 152 8.66 -11.74 7.17
CA LEU A 152 8.92 -12.68 8.26
C LEU A 152 10.34 -12.53 8.79
N LYS A 153 11.33 -12.40 7.90
CA LYS A 153 12.71 -12.10 8.30
C LYS A 153 12.82 -10.79 9.10
N ALA A 154 12.14 -9.73 8.68
CA ALA A 154 12.11 -8.48 9.47
C ALA A 154 11.48 -8.69 10.85
N ALA A 155 10.43 -9.51 10.95
CA ALA A 155 9.74 -9.82 12.20
C ALA A 155 10.58 -10.67 13.15
N GLU A 156 11.41 -11.59 12.64
CA GLU A 156 12.36 -12.37 13.44
C GLU A 156 13.46 -11.49 14.06
N GLU A 157 13.92 -10.48 13.32
CA GLU A 157 15.00 -9.57 13.74
C GLU A 157 14.52 -8.38 14.58
N SER A 158 13.20 -8.11 14.62
CA SER A 158 12.64 -6.92 15.26
C SER A 158 11.85 -7.25 16.53
N THR A 159 11.62 -6.24 17.36
CA THR A 159 10.75 -6.40 18.53
C THR A 159 9.32 -6.78 18.10
N PRO A 160 8.62 -7.63 18.87
CA PRO A 160 7.24 -7.99 18.59
C PRO A 160 6.39 -6.74 18.37
N GLY A 161 5.72 -6.69 17.23
CA GLY A 161 4.92 -5.54 16.88
C GLY A 161 5.70 -4.37 16.24
N ALA A 162 6.93 -4.55 15.76
CA ALA A 162 7.59 -3.53 14.93
C ALA A 162 7.27 -3.71 13.43
N THR A 163 7.29 -4.96 12.94
CA THR A 163 6.96 -5.28 11.54
C THR A 163 5.46 -5.14 11.27
N ARG A 164 5.08 -4.51 10.16
CA ARG A 164 3.69 -4.17 9.86
C ARG A 164 3.34 -4.37 8.39
N ILE A 165 2.14 -4.91 8.16
CA ILE A 165 1.43 -4.82 6.88
C ILE A 165 0.20 -3.95 7.14
N ILE A 166 0.08 -2.85 6.41
CA ILE A 166 -1.04 -1.92 6.49
C ILE A 166 -1.77 -1.95 5.15
N THR A 167 -3.06 -2.28 5.17
CA THR A 167 -3.92 -2.25 3.98
C THR A 167 -4.92 -1.12 4.12
N LEU A 168 -4.84 -0.14 3.23
CA LEU A 168 -5.79 0.95 3.22
C LEU A 168 -7.13 0.48 2.66
N THR A 169 -8.18 1.00 3.26
CA THR A 169 -9.56 0.75 2.87
C THR A 169 -10.32 2.08 2.86
N SER A 170 -11.61 2.03 2.59
CA SER A 170 -12.54 3.15 2.65
C SER A 170 -13.73 2.78 3.52
N LEU A 171 -14.46 3.75 4.08
CA LEU A 171 -15.74 3.50 4.75
C LEU A 171 -16.74 2.74 3.85
N ALA A 172 -16.57 2.82 2.53
CA ALA A 172 -17.36 2.06 1.55
C ALA A 172 -17.33 0.54 1.76
N HIS A 173 -16.28 -0.04 2.38
CA HIS A 173 -16.24 -1.48 2.67
C HIS A 173 -17.34 -1.94 3.65
N ARG A 174 -17.99 -1.00 4.34
CA ARG A 174 -19.09 -1.29 5.28
C ARG A 174 -20.46 -1.30 4.62
N LEU A 175 -20.57 -0.87 3.36
CA LEU A 175 -21.86 -0.73 2.68
C LEU A 175 -22.38 -2.07 2.15
N SER A 176 -21.48 -3.04 1.91
CA SER A 176 -21.84 -4.36 1.40
C SER A 176 -20.79 -5.37 1.83
N PRO A 177 -21.18 -6.61 2.15
CA PRO A 177 -20.25 -7.73 2.19
C PRO A 177 -19.65 -7.98 0.80
N VAL A 178 -18.59 -8.79 0.75
CA VAL A 178 -18.04 -9.28 -0.51
C VAL A 178 -19.00 -10.32 -1.08
N ARG A 179 -19.39 -10.15 -2.34
CA ARG A 179 -20.26 -11.06 -3.07
C ARG A 179 -19.45 -12.20 -3.69
N PHE A 180 -18.98 -13.14 -2.88
CA PHE A 180 -18.12 -14.24 -3.34
C PHE A 180 -18.81 -15.16 -4.34
N THR A 181 -20.14 -15.28 -4.28
CA THR A 181 -20.92 -16.05 -5.25
C THR A 181 -20.78 -15.49 -6.66
N ASP A 182 -20.55 -14.17 -6.80
CA ASP A 182 -20.49 -13.47 -8.09
C ASP A 182 -19.47 -12.32 -8.08
N TYR A 183 -18.25 -12.59 -7.64
CA TYR A 183 -17.20 -11.57 -7.53
C TYR A 183 -16.85 -10.92 -8.88
N ASN A 184 -17.19 -11.58 -9.99
CA ASN A 184 -16.96 -11.08 -11.34
C ASN A 184 -18.16 -10.31 -11.96
N PHE A 185 -19.30 -10.26 -11.27
CA PHE A 185 -20.58 -9.77 -11.80
C PHE A 185 -20.99 -10.45 -13.12
N GLU A 186 -20.99 -11.78 -13.13
CA GLU A 186 -21.40 -12.63 -14.26
C GLU A 186 -22.91 -12.92 -14.26
N GLY A 187 -23.67 -12.30 -13.36
CA GLY A 187 -25.13 -12.44 -13.30
C GLY A 187 -25.59 -13.67 -12.51
N LYS A 188 -24.78 -14.15 -11.57
CA LYS A 188 -25.19 -15.24 -10.67
C LYS A 188 -26.23 -14.72 -9.66
N PRO A 189 -26.94 -15.58 -8.91
CA PRO A 189 -27.90 -15.13 -7.91
C PRO A 189 -27.25 -14.29 -6.80
N LEU A 190 -28.01 -13.36 -6.21
CA LEU A 190 -27.60 -12.65 -4.99
C LEU A 190 -28.09 -13.46 -3.79
N LEU A 191 -27.16 -13.92 -2.95
CA LEU A 191 -27.51 -14.58 -1.70
C LEU A 191 -27.86 -13.55 -0.63
N LYS A 192 -28.74 -13.92 0.30
CA LYS A 192 -29.20 -13.03 1.37
C LYS A 192 -28.05 -12.51 2.23
N GLU A 193 -27.05 -13.34 2.48
CA GLU A 193 -25.86 -12.99 3.26
C GLU A 193 -24.91 -12.04 2.51
N GLU A 194 -25.10 -11.87 1.20
CA GLU A 194 -24.32 -11.01 0.32
C GLU A 194 -25.06 -9.71 -0.05
N GLU A 195 -26.26 -9.48 0.49
CA GLU A 195 -27.05 -8.27 0.24
C GLU A 195 -26.34 -7.02 0.83
N PRO A 196 -26.37 -5.88 0.10
CA PRO A 196 -25.91 -4.61 0.65
C PRO A 196 -26.65 -4.23 1.94
N ILE A 197 -25.97 -3.52 2.84
CA ILE A 197 -26.48 -3.10 4.15
C ILE A 197 -27.24 -1.75 4.05
N LEU A 198 -27.53 -1.30 2.83
CA LEU A 198 -28.13 0.01 2.52
C LEU A 198 -29.64 0.04 2.74
#